data_AF-A0A2X1MVB7-F1
#
_entry.id   AF-A0A2X1MVB7-F1
#
_cell.length_a   1.000
_cell.length_b   1.000
_cell.length_c   1.000
_cell.angle_alpha   90.00
_cell.angle_beta   90.00
_cell.angle_gamma   90.00
#
_symmetry.space_group_name_H-M   'P 1'
#
loop_
_entity.id
_entity.type
_entity.pdbx_description
1 polymer ?
#
loop_
_entity_poly.entity_id
_entity_poly.type
_entity_poly.pdbx_seq_one_letter_code
_entity_poly.pdbx_strand_id
1 'polypeptide(L)'
;MSAQAADRVSIDVKVTLEAAACTPILSNGGVVNFGSHSVNRLSTQHYTQIGTRNINMTITCESATGIAITARDTRMDSMTTGKDSGGQSGVKYTLNGGGYISQTTRLFGLGKTKDNKNIGSYAVLIDSNNISASNGSQTLAVSIAGADAVITGQKRAWQTLTAYPLAVDQAIITPL
;
A
#
# COMPACT_ATOMS: atom_id res chain seq x y z
N MET A 1 -65.13 -26.98 -2.79
CA MET A 1 -63.94 -26.50 -2.05
C MET A 1 -62.73 -27.10 -2.71
N SER A 2 -61.94 -26.30 -3.42
CA SER A 2 -60.74 -26.75 -4.12
C SER A 2 -59.54 -26.53 -3.20
N ALA A 3 -58.82 -27.59 -2.83
CA ALA A 3 -57.57 -27.48 -2.09
C ALA A 3 -56.41 -27.36 -3.09
N GLN A 4 -55.75 -26.20 -3.14
CA GLN A 4 -54.46 -26.07 -3.81
C GLN A 4 -53.35 -26.54 -2.87
N ALA A 5 -52.69 -27.64 -3.21
CA ALA A 5 -51.42 -28.02 -2.62
C ALA A 5 -50.34 -27.08 -3.16
N ALA A 6 -49.82 -26.20 -2.31
CA ALA A 6 -48.64 -25.41 -2.62
C ALA A 6 -47.42 -26.32 -2.47
N ASP A 7 -46.88 -26.80 -3.59
CA ASP A 7 -45.64 -27.54 -3.61
C ASP A 7 -44.50 -26.57 -3.27
N ARG A 8 -43.88 -26.75 -2.09
CA ARG A 8 -42.76 -25.93 -1.64
C ARG A 8 -41.49 -26.73 -1.79
N VAL A 9 -40.73 -26.45 -2.85
CA VAL A 9 -39.36 -26.91 -2.99
C VAL A 9 -38.46 -25.99 -2.17
N SER A 10 -37.89 -26.53 -1.08
CA SER A 10 -36.81 -25.86 -0.34
C SER A 10 -35.47 -26.20 -1.01
N ILE A 11 -34.78 -25.18 -1.51
CA ILE A 11 -33.41 -25.30 -2.04
C ILE A 11 -32.44 -24.84 -0.95
N ASP A 12 -31.76 -25.78 -0.30
CA ASP A 12 -30.65 -25.51 0.60
C ASP A 12 -29.34 -25.40 -0.21
N VAL A 13 -28.89 -24.18 -0.47
CA VAL A 13 -27.59 -23.92 -1.12
C VAL A 13 -26.53 -23.80 -0.03
N LYS A 14 -25.73 -24.85 0.14
CA LYS A 14 -24.55 -24.83 1.01
C LYS A 14 -23.35 -24.30 0.22
N VAL A 15 -23.04 -23.02 0.35
CA VAL A 15 -21.83 -22.43 -0.24
C VAL A 15 -20.69 -22.56 0.77
N THR A 16 -19.69 -23.38 0.46
CA THR A 16 -18.42 -23.39 1.21
C THR A 16 -17.51 -22.35 0.59
N LEU A 17 -17.33 -21.20 1.25
CA LEU A 17 -16.35 -20.19 0.85
C LEU A 17 -14.98 -20.58 1.41
N GLU A 18 -14.24 -21.42 0.71
CA GLU A 18 -12.81 -21.54 0.95
C GLU A 18 -12.14 -20.26 0.43
N ALA A 19 -11.49 -19.51 1.33
CA ALA A 19 -10.68 -18.38 0.92
C ALA A 19 -9.48 -18.94 0.13
N ALA A 20 -9.35 -18.51 -1.13
CA ALA A 20 -8.22 -18.89 -1.97
C ALA A 20 -6.90 -18.54 -1.26
N ALA A 21 -6.00 -19.51 -1.11
CA ALA A 21 -4.67 -19.22 -0.61
C ALA A 21 -3.90 -18.39 -1.66
N CYS A 22 -3.20 -17.37 -1.19
CA CYS A 22 -2.34 -16.53 -2.02
C CYS A 22 -0.92 -16.49 -1.46
N THR A 23 0.07 -16.58 -2.34
CA THR A 23 1.49 -16.48 -1.99
C THR A 23 2.06 -15.17 -2.55
N PRO A 24 2.39 -14.19 -1.70
CA PRO A 24 3.08 -12.98 -2.11
C PRO A 24 4.59 -13.22 -2.22
N ILE A 25 5.20 -12.66 -3.26
CA ILE A 25 6.64 -12.63 -3.48
C ILE A 25 7.05 -11.18 -3.74
N LEU A 26 8.02 -10.70 -2.98
CA LEU A 26 8.70 -9.43 -3.26
C LEU A 26 10.02 -9.71 -3.96
N SER A 27 10.29 -9.00 -5.04
CA SER A 27 11.59 -9.06 -5.71
C SER A 27 12.72 -8.76 -4.72
N ASN A 28 13.88 -9.41 -4.89
CA ASN A 28 15.03 -9.27 -3.99
C ASN A 28 14.71 -9.62 -2.51
N GLY A 29 13.73 -10.48 -2.27
CA GLY A 29 13.35 -10.90 -0.92
C GLY A 29 12.78 -9.77 -0.06
N GLY A 30 12.22 -8.72 -0.66
CA GLY A 30 11.70 -7.57 0.06
C GLY A 30 12.74 -6.51 0.41
N VAL A 31 14.00 -6.68 -0.01
CA VAL A 31 15.07 -5.73 0.30
C VAL A 31 15.14 -4.63 -0.76
N VAL A 32 14.93 -3.39 -0.33
CA VAL A 32 15.13 -2.19 -1.14
C VAL A 32 16.43 -1.51 -0.70
N ASN A 33 17.50 -1.71 -1.45
CA ASN A 33 18.82 -1.15 -1.13
C ASN A 33 19.01 0.22 -1.80
N PHE A 34 19.14 1.26 -0.98
CA PHE A 34 19.46 2.61 -1.45
C PHE A 34 20.97 2.87 -1.58
N GLY A 35 21.80 1.95 -1.12
CA GLY A 35 23.25 2.07 -1.06
C GLY A 35 23.73 2.76 0.21
N SER A 36 25.03 3.00 0.28
CA SER A 36 25.64 3.76 1.38
C SER A 36 25.60 5.25 1.07
N HIS A 37 25.08 6.04 2.00
CA HIS A 37 25.10 7.49 1.92
C HIS A 37 26.05 8.06 2.97
N SER A 38 27.04 8.83 2.52
CA SER A 38 27.96 9.52 3.43
C SER A 38 27.21 10.60 4.20
N VAL A 39 27.45 10.67 5.50
CA VAL A 39 26.90 11.74 6.37
C VAL A 39 27.23 13.14 5.88
N ASN A 40 28.36 13.32 5.19
CA ASN A 40 28.78 14.61 4.63
C ASN A 40 27.91 15.05 3.44
N ARG A 41 27.12 14.14 2.86
CA ARG A 41 26.14 14.43 1.81
C ARG A 41 24.75 14.72 2.38
N LEU A 42 24.56 14.56 3.70
CA LEU A 42 23.32 14.88 4.38
C LEU A 42 23.37 16.33 4.84
N SER A 43 22.27 17.05 4.65
CA SER A 43 22.11 18.40 5.18
C SER A 43 21.96 18.34 6.71
N THR A 44 22.64 19.27 7.40
CA THR A 44 22.49 19.48 8.85
C THR A 44 21.29 20.37 9.20
N GLN A 45 20.66 20.99 8.19
CA GLN A 45 19.59 21.97 8.36
C GLN A 45 18.25 21.51 7.80
N HIS A 46 18.27 20.63 6.79
CA HIS A 46 17.10 20.22 6.02
C HIS A 46 17.07 18.72 5.81
N TYR A 47 15.87 18.19 5.51
CA TYR A 47 15.72 16.80 5.14
C TYR A 47 16.38 16.52 3.80
N THR A 48 17.18 15.45 3.75
CA THR A 48 17.87 15.03 2.53
C THR A 48 17.06 13.92 1.87
N GLN A 49 16.59 14.18 0.65
CA GLN A 49 15.86 13.19 -0.14
C GLN A 49 16.85 12.19 -0.74
N ILE A 50 16.74 10.92 -0.33
CA ILE A 50 17.64 9.85 -0.77
C ILE A 50 17.26 9.32 -2.16
N GLY A 51 16.02 9.54 -2.58
CA GLY A 51 15.48 9.20 -3.89
C GLY A 51 14.43 8.10 -3.82
N THR A 52 14.03 7.61 -5.00
CA THR A 52 13.00 6.57 -5.17
C THR A 52 13.66 5.26 -5.62
N ARG A 53 13.11 4.13 -5.18
CA ARG A 53 13.45 2.79 -5.68
C ARG A 53 12.17 2.00 -5.86
N ASN A 54 12.12 1.20 -6.92
CA ASN A 54 10.99 0.32 -7.19
C ASN A 54 11.29 -1.08 -6.68
N ILE A 55 10.25 -1.75 -6.20
CA ILE A 55 10.25 -3.16 -5.85
C ILE A 55 8.98 -3.78 -6.44
N ASN A 56 9.11 -4.97 -7.02
CA ASN A 56 7.98 -5.66 -7.61
C ASN A 56 7.37 -6.61 -6.58
N MET A 57 6.05 -6.55 -6.42
CA MET A 57 5.28 -7.52 -5.66
C MET A 57 4.45 -8.37 -6.62
N THR A 58 4.61 -9.68 -6.55
CA THR A 58 3.80 -10.65 -7.30
C THR A 58 2.98 -11.44 -6.31
N ILE A 59 1.67 -11.57 -6.55
CA ILE A 59 0.80 -12.37 -5.71
C ILE A 59 0.17 -13.43 -6.61
N THR A 60 0.37 -14.70 -6.26
CA THR A 60 -0.22 -15.84 -6.97
C THR A 60 -1.23 -16.50 -6.06
N CYS A 61 -2.47 -16.65 -6.54
CA CYS A 61 -3.56 -17.26 -5.80
C CYS A 61 -4.03 -18.55 -6.47
N GLU A 62 -4.53 -19.50 -5.68
CA GLU A 62 -5.03 -20.79 -6.19
C GLU A 62 -6.35 -20.65 -6.98
N SER A 63 -7.09 -19.57 -6.75
CA SER A 63 -8.28 -19.21 -7.53
C SER A 63 -8.46 -17.69 -7.57
N ALA A 64 -9.37 -17.23 -8.43
CA ALA A 64 -9.67 -15.80 -8.59
C ALA A 64 -10.21 -15.22 -7.28
N THR A 65 -9.51 -14.23 -6.74
CA THR A 65 -9.86 -13.61 -5.45
C THR A 65 -9.47 -12.14 -5.43
N GLY A 66 -10.17 -11.36 -4.60
CA GLY A 66 -9.78 -10.00 -4.26
C GLY A 66 -8.62 -9.99 -3.27
N ILE A 67 -7.73 -9.01 -3.38
CA ILE A 67 -6.53 -8.92 -2.54
C ILE A 67 -6.58 -7.60 -1.77
N ALA A 68 -6.23 -7.67 -0.48
CA ALA A 68 -6.01 -6.49 0.32
C ALA A 68 -4.53 -6.34 0.70
N ILE A 69 -3.94 -5.17 0.43
CA ILE A 69 -2.55 -4.86 0.79
C ILE A 69 -2.55 -3.90 1.98
N THR A 70 -1.89 -4.31 3.07
CA THR A 70 -1.62 -3.45 4.23
C THR A 70 -0.12 -3.34 4.40
N ALA A 71 0.36 -2.18 4.78
CA ALA A 71 1.74 -2.02 5.20
C ALA A 71 1.78 -1.70 6.70
N ARG A 72 2.72 -2.33 7.40
CA ARG A 72 2.94 -2.12 8.83
C ARG A 72 4.40 -1.75 9.04
N ASP A 73 4.62 -0.75 9.86
CA ASP A 73 5.95 -0.31 10.22
C ASP A 73 6.30 -0.80 11.62
N THR A 74 7.43 -1.49 11.74
CA THR A 74 7.98 -1.94 13.02
C THR A 74 8.88 -0.91 13.69
N ARG A 75 9.08 0.25 13.05
CA ARG A 75 9.97 1.35 13.47
C ARG A 75 9.27 2.70 13.51
N MET A 76 7.96 2.72 13.76
CA MET A 76 7.16 3.95 13.80
C MET A 76 7.66 4.98 14.81
N ASP A 77 8.28 4.54 15.90
CA ASP A 77 8.87 5.40 16.93
C ASP A 77 10.07 6.23 16.43
N SER A 78 10.62 5.86 15.27
CA SER A 78 11.70 6.58 14.60
C SER A 78 11.23 7.49 13.46
N MET A 79 9.94 7.46 13.13
CA MET A 79 9.35 8.31 12.10
C MET A 79 9.50 9.78 12.48
N THR A 80 9.86 10.59 11.49
CA THR A 80 10.00 12.03 11.65
C THR A 80 9.67 12.78 10.36
N THR A 81 9.21 14.01 10.49
CA THR A 81 8.79 14.84 9.37
C THR A 81 9.57 16.13 9.35
N GLY A 82 9.82 16.67 8.16
CA GLY A 82 10.36 18.00 8.01
C GLY A 82 10.39 18.44 6.57
N LYS A 83 11.11 19.54 6.33
CA LYS A 83 11.22 20.17 5.02
C LYS A 83 12.55 19.88 4.37
N ASP A 84 12.52 19.68 3.07
CA ASP A 84 13.73 19.69 2.25
C ASP A 84 14.28 21.12 2.06
N SER A 85 15.39 21.25 1.33
CA SER A 85 16.01 22.56 1.05
C SER A 85 15.14 23.48 0.17
N GLY A 86 14.13 22.93 -0.52
CA GLY A 86 13.14 23.69 -1.27
C GLY A 86 11.93 24.11 -0.43
N GLY A 87 11.95 23.85 0.88
CA GLY A 87 10.85 24.16 1.79
C GLY A 87 9.66 23.21 1.69
N GLN A 88 9.77 22.12 0.93
CA GLN A 88 8.69 21.16 0.72
C GLN A 88 8.68 20.14 1.87
N SER A 89 7.51 19.92 2.46
CA SER A 89 7.34 19.02 3.60
C SER A 89 7.15 17.58 3.15
N GLY A 90 7.90 16.65 3.75
CA GLY A 90 7.66 15.21 3.65
C GLY A 90 8.58 14.46 2.68
N VAL A 91 8.19 13.22 2.36
CA VAL A 91 8.95 12.32 1.49
C VAL A 91 8.61 12.62 0.04
N LYS A 92 9.64 12.90 -0.77
CA LYS A 92 9.50 13.15 -2.20
C LYS A 92 9.32 11.83 -2.95
N TYR A 93 8.38 11.80 -3.90
CA TYR A 93 8.26 10.72 -4.88
C TYR A 93 8.25 11.29 -6.30
N THR A 94 8.57 10.45 -7.28
CA THR A 94 8.72 10.85 -8.69
C THR A 94 7.78 10.10 -9.64
N LEU A 95 6.97 9.18 -9.12
CA LEU A 95 5.97 8.43 -9.89
C LEU A 95 4.82 9.35 -10.33
N ASN A 96 4.33 9.16 -11.56
CA ASN A 96 3.10 9.76 -12.10
C ASN A 96 2.98 11.28 -11.87
N GLY A 97 4.03 12.04 -12.19
CA GLY A 97 4.09 13.50 -12.01
C GLY A 97 4.77 13.95 -10.71
N GLY A 98 5.05 13.01 -9.80
CA GLY A 98 5.78 13.26 -8.56
C GLY A 98 5.02 14.13 -7.57
N GLY A 99 5.61 14.30 -6.38
CA GLY A 99 5.01 15.08 -5.31
C GLY A 99 5.68 14.81 -3.96
N TYR A 100 4.98 15.18 -2.89
CA TYR A 100 5.44 14.99 -1.52
C TYR A 100 4.35 14.36 -0.65
N ILE A 101 4.76 13.43 0.20
CA ILE A 101 3.89 12.80 1.20
C ILE A 101 4.30 13.34 2.56
N SER A 102 3.41 14.15 3.15
CA SER A 102 3.62 14.77 4.46
C SER A 102 2.71 14.19 5.54
N GLN A 103 1.73 13.36 5.16
CA GLN A 103 0.82 12.72 6.10
C GLN A 103 1.58 11.68 6.92
N THR A 104 1.68 11.89 8.24
CA THR A 104 2.38 10.98 9.16
C THR A 104 1.83 9.56 9.15
N THR A 105 0.54 9.40 8.85
CA THR A 105 -0.12 8.08 8.69
C THR A 105 0.37 7.31 7.47
N ARG A 106 1.18 7.90 6.60
CA ARG A 106 1.70 7.29 5.36
C ARG A 106 3.24 7.26 5.33
N LEU A 107 3.85 7.60 6.46
CA LEU A 107 5.29 7.64 6.63
C LEU A 107 5.74 6.52 7.55
N PHE A 108 6.81 5.86 7.13
CA PHE A 108 7.45 4.73 7.80
C PHE A 108 8.82 5.20 8.31
N GLY A 109 9.22 4.79 9.51
CA GLY A 109 10.48 5.16 10.12
C GLY A 109 11.67 4.39 9.55
N LEU A 110 12.78 5.09 9.32
CA LEU A 110 14.03 4.46 8.85
C LEU A 110 14.82 3.78 9.99
N GLY A 111 14.42 3.99 11.25
CA GLY A 111 15.13 3.57 12.44
C GLY A 111 15.92 4.70 13.08
N LYS A 112 16.70 4.34 14.09
CA LYS A 112 17.48 5.28 14.90
C LYS A 112 18.98 5.03 14.73
N THR A 113 19.77 6.08 14.92
CA THR A 113 21.23 5.98 15.06
C THR A 113 21.59 5.26 16.36
N LYS A 114 22.87 4.92 16.53
CA LYS A 114 23.40 4.36 17.78
C LYS A 114 23.19 5.28 18.99
N ASP A 115 23.14 6.59 18.77
CA ASP A 115 22.85 7.60 19.79
C ASP A 115 21.35 7.86 19.97
N ASN A 116 20.50 6.92 19.53
CA ASN A 116 19.04 6.97 19.64
C ASN A 116 18.39 8.19 18.92
N LYS A 117 19.04 8.73 17.89
CA LYS A 117 18.47 9.83 17.07
C LYS A 117 17.72 9.27 15.87
N ASN A 118 16.54 9.78 15.59
CA ASN A 118 15.74 9.36 14.43
C ASN A 118 16.48 9.66 13.12
N ILE A 119 16.58 8.67 12.23
CA ILE A 119 17.29 8.81 10.95
C ILE A 119 16.42 9.55 9.92
N GLY A 120 15.11 9.30 9.92
CA GLY A 120 14.21 9.87 8.94
C GLY A 120 13.00 8.98 8.68
N SER A 121 12.30 9.29 7.60
CA SER A 121 11.13 8.56 7.15
C SER A 121 11.20 8.22 5.67
N TYR A 122 10.48 7.17 5.28
CA TYR A 122 10.21 6.81 3.89
C TYR A 122 8.71 6.61 3.69
N ALA A 123 8.29 6.51 2.44
CA ALA A 123 6.93 6.15 2.07
C ALA A 123 6.98 5.02 1.03
N VAL A 124 5.94 4.19 1.04
CA VAL A 124 5.75 3.15 0.01
C VAL A 124 4.56 3.57 -0.83
N LEU A 125 4.73 3.55 -2.16
CA LEU A 125 3.66 3.88 -3.10
C LEU A 125 3.39 2.68 -3.99
N ILE A 126 2.11 2.41 -4.25
CA ILE A 126 1.69 1.55 -5.34
C ILE A 126 1.64 2.40 -6.62
N ASP A 127 2.40 1.98 -7.63
CA ASP A 127 2.33 2.55 -8.98
C ASP A 127 1.16 1.94 -9.75
N SER A 128 0.04 2.68 -9.82
CA SER A 128 -1.18 2.17 -10.44
C SER A 128 -1.06 1.92 -11.94
N ASN A 129 -0.09 2.55 -12.60
CA ASN A 129 0.11 2.41 -14.05
C ASN A 129 0.85 1.12 -14.40
N ASN A 130 1.49 0.47 -13.42
CA ASN A 130 2.31 -0.71 -13.60
C ASN A 130 1.74 -1.91 -12.82
N ILE A 131 0.40 -2.05 -12.81
CA ILE A 131 -0.27 -3.23 -12.26
C ILE A 131 -0.86 -4.05 -13.40
N SER A 132 -0.61 -5.35 -13.35
CA SER A 132 -1.24 -6.35 -14.20
C SER A 132 -1.78 -7.49 -13.35
N ALA A 133 -2.88 -8.07 -13.80
CA ALA A 133 -3.42 -9.32 -13.26
C ALA A 133 -3.78 -10.22 -14.44
N SER A 134 -3.62 -11.53 -14.25
CA SER A 134 -4.00 -12.51 -15.26
C SER A 134 -4.59 -13.76 -14.64
N ASN A 135 -5.45 -14.43 -15.40
CA ASN A 135 -5.93 -15.77 -15.12
C ASN A 135 -5.59 -16.67 -16.31
N GLY A 136 -4.47 -17.40 -16.21
CA GLY A 136 -3.86 -18.09 -17.35
C GLY A 136 -3.44 -17.07 -18.43
N SER A 137 -3.96 -17.23 -19.65
CA SER A 137 -3.67 -16.33 -20.78
C SER A 137 -4.55 -15.07 -20.82
N GLN A 138 -5.54 -14.94 -19.93
CA GLN A 138 -6.44 -13.79 -19.91
C GLN A 138 -5.87 -12.66 -19.05
N THR A 139 -5.78 -11.45 -19.60
CA THR A 139 -5.49 -10.24 -18.82
C THR A 139 -6.76 -9.75 -18.14
N LEU A 140 -6.67 -9.44 -16.85
CA LEU A 140 -7.76 -8.92 -16.04
C LEU A 140 -7.60 -7.41 -15.87
N ALA A 141 -8.73 -6.69 -15.92
CA ALA A 141 -8.74 -5.30 -15.50
C ALA A 141 -8.52 -5.22 -13.99
N VAL A 142 -7.65 -4.29 -13.55
CA VAL A 142 -7.36 -4.08 -12.13
C VAL A 142 -7.84 -2.70 -11.71
N SER A 143 -8.74 -2.68 -10.74
CA SER A 143 -9.16 -1.47 -10.05
C SER A 143 -8.47 -1.39 -8.70
N ILE A 144 -7.74 -0.30 -8.44
CA ILE A 144 -7.14 -0.07 -7.13
C ILE A 144 -8.01 0.90 -6.36
N ALA A 145 -8.49 0.44 -5.20
CA ALA A 145 -9.15 1.32 -4.26
C ALA A 145 -8.41 1.36 -2.93
N GLY A 146 -8.23 2.58 -2.40
CA GLY A 146 -7.63 2.81 -1.09
C GLY A 146 -8.60 3.51 -0.16
N ALA A 147 -8.57 3.16 1.13
CA ALA A 147 -9.13 4.02 2.15
C ALA A 147 -8.16 5.18 2.36
N ASP A 148 -8.61 6.42 2.14
CA ASP A 148 -7.87 7.59 2.58
C ASP A 148 -7.88 7.60 4.11
N ALA A 149 -6.70 7.57 4.72
CA ALA A 149 -6.54 7.62 6.16
C ALA A 149 -6.99 9.01 6.66
N VAL A 150 -8.29 9.15 6.93
CA VAL A 150 -8.93 10.14 7.81
C VAL A 150 -8.26 11.53 7.77
N ILE A 151 -8.65 12.40 6.83
CA ILE A 151 -8.23 13.81 6.87
C ILE A 151 -9.22 14.69 7.69
N THR A 152 -10.44 14.24 7.98
CA THR A 152 -11.43 15.08 8.70
C THR A 152 -12.46 14.34 9.57
N GLY A 153 -12.21 13.09 9.96
CA GLY A 153 -13.16 12.32 10.79
C GLY A 153 -14.40 11.81 10.02
N GLN A 154 -14.46 11.97 8.70
CA GLN A 154 -15.46 11.32 7.86
C GLN A 154 -14.86 10.11 7.15
N LYS A 155 -15.48 8.93 7.32
CA LYS A 155 -15.23 7.75 6.50
C LYS A 155 -15.52 8.11 5.05
N ARG A 156 -14.49 8.34 4.23
CA ARG A 156 -14.67 8.48 2.78
C ARG A 156 -14.83 7.11 2.14
N ALA A 157 -15.70 7.02 1.15
CA ALA A 157 -15.87 5.83 0.32
C ALA A 157 -14.54 5.48 -0.37
N TRP A 158 -14.33 4.19 -0.64
CA TRP A 158 -13.24 3.69 -1.49
C TRP A 158 -13.17 4.50 -2.79
N GLN A 159 -12.04 5.15 -3.06
CA GLN A 159 -11.82 5.90 -4.31
C GLN A 159 -10.83 5.14 -5.21
N THR A 160 -10.72 5.51 -6.48
CA THR A 160 -9.66 5.05 -7.41
C THR A 160 -8.68 6.20 -7.65
N LEU A 161 -7.37 6.01 -7.46
CA LEU A 161 -6.31 7.02 -7.59
C LEU A 161 -5.15 6.47 -8.42
N THR A 162 -4.41 7.39 -9.05
CA THR A 162 -3.28 7.12 -9.94
C THR A 162 -1.95 6.87 -9.22
N ALA A 163 -1.91 7.03 -7.90
CA ALA A 163 -0.79 6.61 -7.04
C ALA A 163 -1.31 6.51 -5.60
N TYR A 164 -1.04 5.38 -4.95
CA TYR A 164 -1.50 5.14 -3.59
C TYR A 164 -0.31 4.96 -2.64
N PRO A 165 0.05 6.03 -1.91
CA PRO A 165 0.92 5.83 -0.76
C PRO A 165 0.22 4.95 0.28
N LEU A 166 0.90 3.88 0.68
CA LEU A 166 0.40 2.97 1.69
C LEU A 166 0.29 3.72 3.01
N ALA A 167 -0.88 3.65 3.63
CA ALA A 167 -1.03 4.08 5.02
C ALA A 167 -0.47 2.98 5.93
N VAL A 168 0.17 3.40 7.02
CA VAL A 168 0.60 2.53 8.08
C VAL A 168 -0.64 2.01 8.80
N ASP A 169 -0.72 0.69 8.98
CA ASP A 169 -1.83 0.00 9.66
C ASP A 169 -3.21 0.15 8.99
N GLN A 170 -3.29 0.38 7.67
CA GLN A 170 -4.57 0.37 6.92
C GLN A 170 -4.55 -0.53 5.69
N ALA A 171 -5.72 -1.07 5.35
CA ALA A 171 -5.92 -1.99 4.23
C ALA A 171 -6.32 -1.26 2.94
N ILE A 172 -5.70 -1.66 1.83
CA ILE A 172 -6.07 -1.30 0.45
C ILE A 172 -6.73 -2.53 -0.15
N ILE A 173 -8.06 -2.54 -0.29
CA ILE A 173 -8.82 -3.65 -0.89
C ILE A 173 -8.98 -3.37 -2.38
N THR A 174 -8.61 -4.30 -3.27
CA THR A 174 -9.05 -4.27 -4.67
C THR A 174 -10.47 -4.84 -4.77
N PRO A 175 -11.49 -4.05 -5.17
CA PRO A 175 -12.79 -4.63 -5.52
C PRO A 175 -12.71 -5.24 -6.93
N LEU A 176 -13.34 -6.40 -7.10
CA LEU A 176 -13.66 -7.02 -8.39
C LEU A 176 -14.66 -6.16 -9.17
#